data_AF-A0A437SX83-F1
#
_entry.id   AF-A0A437SX83-F1
#
_cell.length_a   1.000
_cell.length_b   1.000
_cell.length_c   1.000
_cell.angle_alpha   90.00
_cell.angle_beta   90.00
_cell.angle_gamma   90.00
#
_symmetry.space_group_name_H-M   'P 1'
#
loop_
_entity.id
_entity.type
_entity.pdbx_description
1 polymer ?
#
loop_
_entity_poly.entity_id
_entity_poly.type
_entity_poly.pdbx_seq_one_letter_code
_entity_poly.pdbx_strand_id
1 'polypeptide(L)' 'MIKFLKSVGHEMKLVTWPTYKQNRHDTGVVIISSILFAAYLGALDWAFSILTQHIM' A
#
# COMPACT_ATOMS: atom_id res chain seq x y z
N MET A 1 -4.14 21.11 28.00
CA MET A 1 -4.09 19.85 27.21
C MET A 1 -5.46 19.27 26.88
N ILE A 2 -6.35 19.00 27.85
CA ILE A 2 -7.64 18.33 27.60
C ILE A 2 -8.53 19.10 26.59
N LYS A 3 -8.51 20.44 26.63
CA LYS A 3 -9.22 21.30 25.66
C LYS A 3 -8.66 21.19 24.23
N PHE A 4 -7.37 20.90 24.08
CA PHE A 4 -6.67 20.80 22.79
C PHE A 4 -6.99 19.47 22.09
N LEU A 5 -7.03 18.36 22.82
CA LEU A 5 -7.50 17.07 22.28
C LEU A 5 -8.98 17.14 21.85
N LYS A 6 -9.79 17.93 22.58
CA LYS A 6 -11.19 18.17 22.23
C LYS A 6 -11.35 19.00 20.94
N SER A 7 -10.47 19.98 20.69
CA SER A 7 -10.49 20.74 19.43
C SER A 7 -10.04 19.90 18.25
N VAL A 8 -8.99 19.09 18.41
CA VAL A 8 -8.52 18.15 17.37
C VAL A 8 -9.61 17.14 17.00
N GLY A 9 -10.29 16.55 17.99
CA GLY A 9 -11.42 15.65 17.71
C GLY A 9 -12.62 16.33 17.03
N HIS A 10 -12.79 17.64 17.19
CA HIS A 10 -13.83 18.41 16.50
C HIS A 10 -13.44 18.68 15.04
N GLU A 11 -12.20 19.09 14.79
CA GLU A 11 -11.66 19.28 13.44
C GLU A 11 -11.62 17.97 12.65
N MET A 12 -11.24 16.85 13.29
CA MET A 12 -11.25 15.54 12.66
C MET A 12 -12.65 15.08 12.23
N LYS A 13 -13.74 15.60 12.84
CA LYS A 13 -15.11 15.32 12.38
C LYS A 13 -15.53 16.15 11.17
N LEU A 14 -14.89 17.31 10.95
CA LEU A 14 -15.12 18.17 9.78
C LEU A 14 -14.38 17.67 8.55
N VAL A 15 -13.35 16.83 8.74
CA VAL A 15 -12.64 16.14 7.65
C VAL A 15 -13.56 15.11 6.99
N THR A 16 -13.62 15.12 5.67
CA THR A 16 -14.37 14.14 4.87
C THR A 16 -13.70 12.77 4.94
N TRP A 17 -14.18 11.92 5.84
CA TRP A 17 -13.69 10.54 5.93
C TRP A 17 -14.11 9.73 4.70
N PRO A 18 -13.22 8.88 4.17
CA PRO A 18 -13.54 8.00 3.07
C PRO A 18 -14.70 7.08 3.46
N THR A 19 -15.64 6.90 2.53
CA THR A 19 -16.77 5.99 2.75
C THR A 19 -16.26 4.54 2.71
N TYR A 20 -16.89 3.63 3.47
CA TYR A 20 -16.55 2.20 3.51
C TYR A 20 -16.36 1.53 2.14
N LYS A 21 -17.08 2.03 1.11
CA LYS A 21 -16.97 1.54 -0.28
C LYS A 21 -15.65 1.95 -0.95
N GLN A 22 -15.16 3.18 -0.72
CA GLN A 22 -13.86 3.64 -1.24
C GLN A 22 -12.70 2.89 -0.57
N ASN A 23 -12.78 2.69 0.75
CA ASN A 23 -11.71 2.01 1.48
C ASN A 23 -11.47 0.57 0.98
N ARG A 24 -12.53 -0.15 0.56
CA ARG A 24 -12.39 -1.49 -0.04
C ARG A 24 -11.80 -1.46 -1.45
N HIS A 25 -12.19 -0.48 -2.26
CA HIS A 25 -11.66 -0.32 -3.60
C HIS A 25 -10.15 0.00 -3.55
N ASP A 26 -9.76 0.96 -2.72
CA ASP A 26 -8.38 1.43 -2.64
C ASP A 26 -7.46 0.37 -2.04
N THR A 27 -7.94 -0.37 -1.03
CA THR A 27 -7.20 -1.53 -0.50
C THR A 27 -7.04 -2.64 -1.56
N GLY A 28 -8.07 -2.86 -2.39
CA GLY A 28 -8.00 -3.81 -3.51
C GLY A 28 -6.94 -3.41 -4.55
N VAL A 29 -6.88 -2.13 -4.92
CA VAL A 29 -5.87 -1.60 -5.83
C VAL A 29 -4.45 -1.81 -5.27
N VAL A 30 -4.25 -1.51 -3.98
CA VAL A 30 -2.95 -1.71 -3.32
C VAL A 30 -2.54 -3.18 -3.36
N ILE A 31 -3.43 -4.11 -2.99
CA ILE A 31 -3.14 -5.55 -3.01
C ILE A 31 -2.75 -6.03 -4.42
N ILE A 32 -3.52 -5.62 -5.44
CA ILE A 32 -3.25 -5.99 -6.83
C ILE A 32 -1.89 -5.45 -7.27
N SER A 33 -1.60 -4.18 -6.96
CA SER A 33 -0.31 -3.57 -7.30
C SER A 33 0.86 -4.28 -6.62
N SER A 34 0.74 -4.62 -5.34
CA SER A 34 1.77 -5.35 -4.60
C SER A 34 2.04 -6.73 -5.19
N ILE A 35 0.99 -7.47 -5.59
CA ILE A 35 1.14 -8.79 -6.22
C ILE A 35 1.81 -8.67 -7.60
N LEU A 36 1.43 -7.66 -8.39
CA LEU A 36 2.07 -7.41 -9.70
C LEU A 36 3.56 -7.13 -9.56
N PHE A 37 3.95 -6.26 -8.61
CA PHE A 37 5.35 -5.98 -8.35
C PHE A 37 6.10 -7.19 -7.80
N ALA A 38 5.50 -7.96 -6.89
CA ALA A 38 6.11 -9.18 -6.36
C ALA A 38 6.36 -10.22 -7.46
N ALA A 39 5.40 -10.41 -8.37
CA ALA A 39 5.57 -11.32 -9.51
C ALA A 39 6.65 -10.83 -10.48
N TYR A 40 6.68 -9.52 -10.77
CA TYR A 40 7.69 -8.94 -11.66
C TYR A 40 9.10 -9.05 -11.09
N LEU A 41 9.31 -8.64 -9.84
CA LEU A 41 10.61 -8.72 -9.18
C LEU A 41 11.05 -10.18 -9.00
N GLY A 42 10.16 -11.07 -8.54
CA GLY A 42 10.49 -12.49 -8.40
C GLY A 42 10.87 -13.17 -9.72
N ALA A 43 10.21 -12.80 -10.83
CA ALA A 43 10.59 -13.30 -12.16
C ALA A 43 11.97 -12.78 -12.59
N LEU A 44 12.27 -11.51 -12.31
CA LEU A 44 13.60 -10.94 -12.57
C LEU A 44 14.67 -11.60 -11.71
N ASP A 45 14.43 -11.84 -10.43
CA ASP A 45 15.38 -12.49 -9.52
C ASP A 45 15.73 -13.91 -10.00
N TRP A 46 14.74 -14.66 -10.53
CA TRP A 46 14.99 -15.95 -11.18
C TRP A 46 15.80 -15.81 -12.47
N ALA A 47 15.45 -14.85 -13.33
CA ALA A 47 16.20 -14.59 -14.56
C ALA A 47 17.66 -14.22 -14.27
N PHE A 48 17.91 -13.37 -13.28
CA PHE A 48 19.24 -13.00 -12.84
C PHE A 48 19.99 -14.15 -12.19
N SER A 49 19.33 -14.98 -11.36
CA SER A 49 19.97 -16.16 -10.75
C SER A 49 20.43 -17.17 -11.79
N ILE A 50 19.65 -17.38 -12.85
CA ILE A 50 20.04 -18.24 -13.98
C ILE A 50 21.21 -17.62 -14.74
N LEU A 51 21.14 -16.31 -15.01
CA LEU A 51 22.19 -15.60 -15.75
C LEU A 51 23.53 -15.60 -14.99
N THR A 52 23.51 -15.33 -13.68
CA THR A 52 24.73 -15.32 -12.86
C THR A 52 25.32 -16.72 -12.71
N GLN A 53 24.49 -17.75 -12.53
CA GLN A 53 24.95 -19.15 -12.49
C GLN A 53 25.53 -19.61 -13.85
N HIS A 54 25.11 -19.01 -14.96
CA HIS A 54 25.65 -19.37 -16.27
C HIS A 54 26.95 -18.62 -16.61
N ILE A 55 27.18 -17.46 -15.98
CA ILE A 55 28.36 -16.61 -16.19
C ILE A 55 29.54 -17.01 -15.28
N MET A 56 29.28 -17.45 -14.05
CA MET A 56 30.30 -17.95 -13.11
C MET A 56 30.44 -19.46 -13.23
#